data_AF-B3MKM0-F1
#
_entry.id   AF-B3MKM0-F1
#
_cell.length_a   1.000
_cell.length_b   1.000
_cell.length_c   1.000
_cell.angle_alpha   90.00
_cell.angle_beta   90.00
_cell.angle_gamma   90.00
#
_symmetry.space_group_name_H-M   'P 1'
#
loop_
_entity.id
_entity.type
_entity.pdbx_description
1 polymer ?
#
loop_
_entity_poly.entity_id
_entity_poly.type
_entity_poly.pdbx_seq_one_letter_code
_entity_poly.pdbx_strand_id
1 'polypeptide(L)'
;MDQKGEAKQDRRSDSKMEEPHLSLRLKEHYEKEAEILRLLLNLENRFREYYKIFICEMKAQRILIERIWLLTQRYLILISSEQGCRYPEVYTLSTEEAIVNEYEEKLEVIRASNNKLKKAVLKILVECKEFYDVYDSLDKTQSTPFILGDKSHRSIQYHKIMVVDIFNYFHAMVLKLKCYMHQLDPVNLESVEDYREMLQNEAMCEEFDEYLNVRFVYCNCLLPRQTCPILKLKCSHQNIKNLKYVSRI
;
A
#
# COMPACT_ATOMS: atom_id res chain seq x y z
N MET A 1 55.67 28.00 70.55
CA MET A 1 54.67 27.92 71.63
C MET A 1 53.45 28.69 71.16
N ASP A 2 52.61 28.12 70.28
CA ASP A 2 51.71 26.97 70.52
C ASP A 2 50.52 27.40 71.41
N GLN A 3 49.24 27.19 71.08
CA GLN A 3 48.65 26.24 70.11
C GLN A 3 47.22 26.64 69.68
N LYS A 4 46.80 26.16 68.49
CA LYS A 4 45.44 25.74 68.08
C LYS A 4 44.23 26.67 68.29
N GLY A 5 43.70 27.21 67.19
CA GLY A 5 42.27 27.41 67.00
C GLY A 5 41.66 26.25 66.19
N GLU A 6 40.62 25.60 66.69
CA GLU A 6 39.96 24.48 66.01
C GLU A 6 38.86 24.95 65.05
N ALA A 7 39.13 24.93 63.75
CA ALA A 7 38.10 25.10 62.73
C ALA A 7 37.38 23.77 62.48
N LYS A 8 36.15 23.62 63.01
CA LYS A 8 35.26 22.51 62.64
C LYS A 8 34.91 22.60 61.16
N GLN A 9 35.49 21.72 60.36
CA GLN A 9 35.19 21.60 58.95
C GLN A 9 33.89 20.81 58.77
N ASP A 10 32.81 21.53 58.46
CA ASP A 10 31.45 20.98 58.29
C ASP A 10 31.38 20.07 57.07
N ARG A 11 31.65 18.76 57.27
CA ARG A 11 31.44 17.74 56.24
C ARG A 11 29.96 17.44 56.09
N ARG A 12 29.23 18.36 55.44
CA ARG A 12 27.98 18.00 54.78
C ARG A 12 28.29 16.92 53.75
N SER A 13 27.85 15.71 54.04
CA SER A 13 27.78 14.64 53.06
C SER A 13 26.75 15.06 52.01
N ASP A 14 27.23 15.53 50.86
CA ASP A 14 26.45 15.58 49.63
C ASP A 14 26.08 14.14 49.26
N SER A 15 24.99 13.63 49.84
CA SER A 15 24.25 12.53 49.26
C SER A 15 23.60 13.06 47.99
N LYS A 16 24.40 13.15 46.91
CA LYS A 16 23.84 13.22 45.57
C LYS A 16 22.89 12.04 45.45
N MET A 17 21.60 12.34 45.34
CA MET A 17 20.63 11.35 44.89
C MET A 17 21.10 10.92 43.51
N GLU A 18 21.69 9.73 43.43
CA GLU A 18 21.80 9.03 42.15
C GLU A 18 20.37 8.86 41.65
N GLU A 19 20.05 9.53 40.55
CA GLU A 19 18.83 9.22 39.82
C GLU A 19 18.83 7.70 39.54
N PRO A 20 17.69 7.01 39.59
CA PRO A 20 17.64 5.57 39.34
C PRO A 20 17.92 5.31 37.85
N HIS A 21 19.19 5.31 37.49
CA HIS A 21 19.68 5.11 36.14
C HIS A 21 19.21 3.74 35.67
N LEU A 22 18.41 3.71 34.60
CA LEU A 22 18.02 2.46 33.95
C LEU A 22 19.28 1.64 33.68
N SER A 23 19.28 0.37 34.07
CA SER A 23 20.39 -0.53 33.77
C SER A 23 20.66 -0.52 32.26
N LEU A 24 21.94 -0.66 31.87
CA LEU A 24 22.35 -0.59 30.46
C LEU A 24 21.48 -1.49 29.56
N ARG A 25 21.22 -2.72 30.01
CA ARG A 25 20.35 -3.70 29.35
C ARG A 25 18.90 -3.23 29.16
N LEU A 26 18.35 -2.45 30.11
CA LEU A 26 17.00 -1.90 30.02
C LEU A 26 16.95 -0.70 29.05
N LYS A 27 18.02 0.09 28.97
CA LYS A 27 18.17 1.15 27.95
C LYS A 27 18.24 0.57 26.54
N GLU A 28 19.08 -0.43 26.32
CA GLU A 28 19.20 -1.18 25.05
C GLU A 28 17.85 -1.80 24.63
N HIS A 29 17.04 -2.27 25.59
CA HIS A 29 15.71 -2.82 25.32
C HIS A 29 14.74 -1.75 24.81
N TYR A 30 14.62 -0.61 25.49
CA TYR A 30 13.78 0.49 25.01
C TYR A 30 14.25 1.11 23.69
N GLU A 31 15.56 1.12 23.41
CA GLU A 31 16.11 1.54 22.12
C GLU A 31 15.65 0.60 20.98
N LYS A 32 15.62 -0.72 21.22
CA LYS A 32 15.01 -1.68 20.27
C LYS A 32 13.50 -1.50 20.11
N GLU A 33 12.75 -1.27 21.18
CA GLU A 33 11.30 -1.00 21.08
C GLU A 33 11.01 0.25 20.23
N ALA A 34 11.80 1.31 20.42
CA ALA A 34 11.71 2.53 19.62
C ALA A 34 12.07 2.31 18.14
N GLU A 35 13.05 1.46 17.84
CA GLU A 35 13.39 1.08 16.47
C GLU A 35 12.26 0.28 15.80
N ILE A 36 11.69 -0.72 16.47
CA ILE A 36 10.57 -1.52 15.95
C ILE A 36 9.35 -0.63 15.71
N LEU A 37 9.06 0.32 16.63
CA LEU A 37 7.99 1.30 16.45
C LEU A 37 8.24 2.21 15.24
N ARG A 38 9.47 2.68 15.02
CA ARG A 38 9.85 3.48 13.84
C ARG A 38 9.61 2.70 12.54
N LEU A 39 9.96 1.41 12.51
CA LEU A 39 9.75 0.53 11.36
C LEU A 39 8.25 0.27 11.11
N LEU A 40 7.46 0.04 12.17
CA LEU A 40 6.01 -0.11 12.08
C LEU A 40 5.33 1.15 11.50
N LEU A 41 5.67 2.34 12.00
CA LEU A 41 5.10 3.61 11.51
C LEU A 41 5.50 3.89 10.05
N ASN A 42 6.68 3.44 9.61
CA ASN A 42 7.05 3.48 8.19
C ASN A 42 6.16 2.54 7.36
N LEU A 43 5.96 1.29 7.81
CA LEU A 43 5.06 0.32 7.17
C LEU A 43 3.61 0.83 7.08
N GLU A 44 3.09 1.47 8.14
CA GLU A 44 1.78 2.15 8.11
C GLU A 44 1.68 3.17 6.96
N ASN A 45 2.66 4.05 6.82
CA ASN A 45 2.66 5.01 5.73
C ASN A 45 2.79 4.32 4.36
N ARG A 46 3.63 3.29 4.26
CA ARG A 46 3.88 2.54 3.02
C ARG A 46 2.67 1.77 2.50
N PHE A 47 1.94 1.08 3.36
CA PHE A 47 0.69 0.44 2.96
C PHE A 47 -0.37 1.48 2.57
N ARG A 48 -0.47 2.63 3.26
CA ARG A 48 -1.36 3.73 2.84
C ARG A 48 -0.96 4.38 1.51
N GLU A 49 0.33 4.52 1.23
CA GLU A 49 0.86 4.97 -0.07
C GLU A 49 0.51 3.98 -1.18
N TYR A 50 0.75 2.68 -0.93
CA TYR A 50 0.39 1.60 -1.84
C TYR A 50 -1.10 1.55 -2.12
N TYR A 51 -1.94 1.63 -1.09
CA TYR A 51 -3.40 1.56 -1.24
C TYR A 51 -3.96 2.68 -2.12
N LYS A 52 -3.42 3.90 -2.02
CA LYS A 52 -3.77 5.01 -2.93
C LYS A 52 -3.43 4.69 -4.39
N ILE A 53 -2.29 4.03 -4.64
CA ILE A 53 -1.91 3.57 -5.98
C ILE A 53 -2.86 2.45 -6.42
N PHE A 54 -3.08 1.44 -5.58
CA PHE A 54 -3.98 0.32 -5.82
C PHE A 54 -5.38 0.78 -6.25
N ILE A 55 -6.04 1.66 -5.47
CA ILE A 55 -7.36 2.19 -5.80
C ILE A 55 -7.37 3.00 -7.11
N CYS A 56 -6.28 3.70 -7.43
CA CYS A 56 -6.15 4.42 -8.71
C CYS A 56 -6.06 3.45 -9.89
N GLU A 57 -5.21 2.42 -9.76
CA GLU A 57 -5.05 1.37 -10.77
C GLU A 57 -6.35 0.56 -10.95
N MET A 58 -7.05 0.18 -9.88
CA MET A 58 -8.33 -0.56 -9.97
C MET A 58 -9.40 0.25 -10.70
N LYS A 59 -9.47 1.57 -10.46
CA LYS A 59 -10.37 2.47 -11.21
C LYS A 59 -10.01 2.56 -12.69
N ALA A 60 -8.71 2.61 -13.02
CA ALA A 60 -8.26 2.60 -14.42
C ALA A 60 -8.58 1.27 -15.11
N GLN A 61 -8.31 0.13 -14.46
CA GLN A 61 -8.62 -1.20 -14.99
C GLN A 61 -10.12 -1.42 -15.17
N ARG A 62 -10.98 -0.92 -14.27
CA ARG A 62 -12.44 -0.91 -14.46
C ARG A 62 -12.85 -0.17 -15.74
N ILE A 63 -12.24 0.97 -16.07
CA ILE A 63 -12.59 1.69 -17.30
C ILE A 63 -12.10 0.93 -18.54
N LEU A 64 -10.93 0.31 -18.46
CA LEU A 64 -10.35 -0.47 -19.56
C LEU A 64 -11.13 -1.77 -19.84
N ILE A 65 -11.60 -2.48 -18.81
CA ILE A 65 -12.31 -3.76 -19.00
C ILE A 65 -13.68 -3.58 -19.66
N GLU A 66 -14.40 -2.49 -19.36
CA GLU A 66 -15.63 -2.14 -20.10
C GLU A 66 -15.34 -1.89 -21.60
N ARG A 67 -14.18 -1.31 -21.93
CA ARG A 67 -13.77 -1.11 -23.33
C ARG A 67 -13.39 -2.43 -24.01
N ILE A 68 -12.64 -3.28 -23.31
CA ILE A 68 -12.27 -4.63 -23.78
C ILE A 68 -13.53 -5.48 -24.04
N TRP A 69 -14.50 -5.48 -23.13
CA TRP A 69 -15.79 -6.18 -23.30
C TRP A 69 -16.54 -5.75 -24.58
N LEU A 70 -16.61 -4.45 -24.86
CA LEU A 70 -17.20 -3.94 -26.10
C LEU A 70 -16.39 -4.32 -27.36
N LEU A 71 -15.06 -4.45 -27.26
CA LEU A 71 -14.21 -4.89 -28.38
C LEU A 71 -14.39 -6.39 -28.65
N THR A 72 -14.40 -7.24 -27.61
CA THR A 72 -14.71 -8.67 -27.70
C THR A 72 -16.08 -8.92 -28.33
N GLN A 73 -17.13 -8.20 -27.91
CA GLN A 73 -18.46 -8.30 -28.52
C GLN A 73 -18.44 -7.95 -30.01
N ARG A 74 -17.75 -6.87 -30.40
CA ARG A 74 -17.62 -6.45 -31.81
C ARG A 74 -16.86 -7.48 -32.63
N TYR A 75 -15.79 -8.04 -32.08
CA TYR A 75 -15.01 -9.09 -32.72
C TYR A 75 -15.86 -10.34 -32.99
N LEU A 76 -16.57 -10.83 -31.97
CA LEU A 76 -17.49 -11.97 -32.08
C LEU A 76 -18.61 -11.74 -33.10
N ILE A 77 -19.17 -10.53 -33.19
CA ILE A 77 -20.17 -10.17 -34.22
C ILE A 77 -19.54 -10.15 -35.62
N LEU A 78 -18.31 -9.63 -35.77
CA LEU A 78 -17.61 -9.57 -37.05
C LEU A 78 -17.37 -10.99 -37.60
N ILE A 79 -16.70 -11.86 -36.84
CA ILE A 79 -16.33 -13.21 -37.29
C ILE A 79 -17.53 -14.13 -37.50
N SER A 80 -18.66 -13.90 -36.79
CA SER A 80 -19.90 -14.65 -37.01
C SER A 80 -20.71 -14.17 -38.21
N SER A 81 -20.46 -12.95 -38.71
CA SER A 81 -21.16 -12.37 -39.87
C SER A 81 -20.59 -12.82 -41.22
N GLU A 82 -19.36 -13.36 -41.25
CA GLU A 82 -18.67 -13.68 -42.50
C GLU A 82 -19.31 -14.85 -43.29
N GLN A 83 -20.05 -15.75 -42.62
CA GLN A 83 -20.65 -16.91 -43.29
C GLN A 83 -21.83 -16.61 -44.24
N GLY A 84 -22.26 -15.34 -44.36
CA GLY A 84 -23.39 -14.96 -45.22
C GLY A 84 -23.28 -13.62 -45.95
N CYS A 85 -22.17 -12.89 -45.83
CA CYS A 85 -22.07 -11.52 -46.35
C CYS A 85 -21.39 -11.46 -47.73
N ARG A 86 -22.00 -10.74 -48.67
CA ARG A 86 -21.56 -10.64 -50.08
C ARG A 86 -20.62 -9.44 -50.35
N TYR A 87 -19.86 -9.03 -49.34
CA TYR A 87 -19.00 -7.83 -49.36
C TYR A 87 -17.50 -8.20 -49.37
N PRO A 88 -16.59 -7.29 -49.78
CA PRO A 88 -15.20 -7.65 -50.06
C PRO A 88 -14.38 -7.87 -48.78
N GLU A 89 -13.68 -9.01 -48.71
CA GLU A 89 -12.77 -9.45 -47.64
C GLU A 89 -11.74 -8.36 -47.22
N VAL A 90 -11.35 -7.49 -48.15
CA VAL A 90 -10.40 -6.38 -47.92
C VAL A 90 -10.89 -5.38 -46.84
N TYR A 91 -12.20 -5.18 -46.71
CA TYR A 91 -12.77 -4.26 -45.73
C TYR A 91 -13.05 -4.92 -44.36
N THR A 92 -13.26 -6.24 -44.32
CA THR A 92 -13.43 -6.97 -43.05
C THR A 92 -12.10 -7.14 -42.35
N LEU A 93 -11.05 -7.57 -43.06
CA LEU A 93 -9.68 -7.73 -42.52
C LEU A 93 -9.17 -6.44 -41.85
N SER A 94 -9.29 -5.28 -42.52
CA SER A 94 -8.85 -4.00 -41.95
C SER A 94 -9.67 -3.55 -40.72
N THR A 95 -10.91 -4.03 -40.59
CA THR A 95 -11.75 -3.78 -39.41
C THR A 95 -11.42 -4.73 -38.26
N GLU A 96 -11.14 -6.01 -38.57
CA GLU A 96 -10.67 -7.02 -37.63
C GLU A 96 -9.34 -6.59 -37.00
N GLU A 97 -8.34 -6.27 -37.83
CA GLU A 97 -7.04 -5.75 -37.40
C GLU A 97 -7.19 -4.52 -36.50
N ALA A 98 -8.10 -3.60 -36.82
CA ALA A 98 -8.34 -2.41 -36.00
C ALA A 98 -8.90 -2.76 -34.60
N ILE A 99 -9.80 -3.74 -34.50
CA ILE A 99 -10.37 -4.21 -33.22
C ILE A 99 -9.30 -4.92 -32.39
N VAL A 100 -8.53 -5.83 -33.00
CA VAL A 100 -7.45 -6.59 -32.32
C VAL A 100 -6.33 -5.66 -31.85
N ASN A 101 -5.92 -4.69 -32.67
CA ASN A 101 -4.91 -3.71 -32.27
C ASN A 101 -5.39 -2.81 -31.12
N GLU A 102 -6.65 -2.36 -31.12
CA GLU A 102 -7.18 -1.57 -29.98
C GLU A 102 -7.28 -2.43 -28.71
N TYR A 103 -7.66 -3.71 -28.84
CA TYR A 103 -7.73 -4.67 -27.75
C TYR A 103 -6.35 -4.86 -27.08
N GLU A 104 -5.32 -5.17 -27.87
CA GLU A 104 -3.95 -5.35 -27.37
C GLU A 104 -3.39 -4.08 -26.75
N GLU A 105 -3.68 -2.90 -27.30
CA GLU A 105 -3.31 -1.63 -26.68
C GLU A 105 -3.89 -1.50 -25.26
N LYS A 106 -5.16 -1.88 -25.05
CA LYS A 106 -5.79 -1.80 -23.72
C LYS A 106 -5.26 -2.89 -22.79
N LEU A 107 -5.01 -4.09 -23.30
CA LEU A 107 -4.43 -5.19 -22.55
C LEU A 107 -3.01 -4.85 -22.06
N GLU A 108 -2.19 -4.17 -22.88
CA GLU A 108 -0.87 -3.67 -22.46
C GLU A 108 -0.95 -2.65 -21.31
N VAL A 109 -1.96 -1.77 -21.31
CA VAL A 109 -2.15 -0.82 -20.19
C VAL A 109 -2.51 -1.59 -18.90
N ILE A 110 -3.37 -2.61 -18.97
CA ILE A 110 -3.67 -3.48 -17.81
C ILE A 110 -2.42 -4.26 -17.35
N ARG A 111 -1.64 -4.78 -18.30
CA ARG A 111 -0.37 -5.48 -18.03
C ARG A 111 0.66 -4.56 -17.35
N ALA A 112 0.77 -3.31 -17.80
CA ALA A 112 1.61 -2.28 -17.18
C ALA A 112 1.13 -1.93 -15.76
N SER A 113 -0.19 -1.78 -15.57
CA SER A 113 -0.84 -1.54 -14.28
C SER A 113 -0.53 -2.67 -13.27
N ASN A 114 -0.77 -3.92 -13.65
CA ASN A 114 -0.48 -5.10 -12.82
C ASN A 114 1.02 -5.22 -12.47
N ASN A 115 1.91 -4.89 -13.42
CA ASN A 115 3.35 -4.84 -13.18
C ASN A 115 3.78 -3.70 -12.23
N LYS A 116 3.11 -2.55 -12.28
CA LYS A 116 3.33 -1.43 -11.36
C LYS A 116 2.93 -1.82 -9.92
N LEU A 117 1.76 -2.43 -9.75
CA LEU A 117 1.30 -2.95 -8.46
C LEU A 117 2.22 -4.04 -7.90
N LYS A 118 2.66 -4.99 -8.74
CA LYS A 118 3.66 -6.00 -8.36
C LYS A 118 4.97 -5.37 -7.89
N LYS A 119 5.52 -4.41 -8.63
CA LYS A 119 6.77 -3.73 -8.26
C LYS A 119 6.63 -2.95 -6.96
N ALA A 120 5.47 -2.36 -6.68
CA ALA A 120 5.24 -1.61 -5.45
C ALA A 120 5.07 -2.52 -4.22
N VAL A 121 4.30 -3.62 -4.31
CA VAL A 121 4.11 -4.53 -3.16
C VAL A 121 5.40 -5.29 -2.81
N LEU A 122 6.22 -5.65 -3.81
CA LEU A 122 7.52 -6.28 -3.58
C LEU A 122 8.56 -5.36 -2.93
N LYS A 123 8.39 -4.04 -2.98
CA LYS A 123 9.22 -3.12 -2.17
C LYS A 123 8.84 -3.18 -0.70
N ILE A 124 7.54 -3.21 -0.41
CA ILE A 124 7.02 -3.33 0.96
C ILE A 124 7.45 -4.66 1.58
N LEU A 125 7.54 -5.75 0.81
CA LEU A 125 8.09 -7.03 1.28
C LEU A 125 9.51 -6.90 1.88
N VAL A 126 10.35 -6.00 1.35
CA VAL A 126 11.70 -5.75 1.89
C VAL A 126 11.61 -5.04 3.24
N GLU A 127 10.77 -4.00 3.33
CA GLU A 127 10.53 -3.24 4.56
C GLU A 127 9.83 -4.11 5.64
N CYS A 128 8.97 -5.05 5.25
CA CYS A 128 8.38 -6.04 6.16
C CYS A 128 9.43 -7.00 6.73
N LYS A 129 10.40 -7.45 5.92
CA LYS A 129 11.49 -8.32 6.39
C LYS A 129 12.37 -7.61 7.41
N GLU A 130 12.78 -6.37 7.12
CA GLU A 130 13.53 -5.52 8.05
C GLU A 130 12.79 -5.38 9.40
N PHE A 131 11.48 -5.13 9.37
CA PHE A 131 10.65 -5.10 10.58
C PHE A 131 10.63 -6.44 11.33
N TYR A 132 10.48 -7.58 10.65
CA TYR A 132 10.46 -8.88 11.31
C TYR A 132 11.82 -9.26 11.92
N ASP A 133 12.92 -9.01 11.22
CA ASP A 133 14.27 -9.32 11.69
C ASP A 133 14.58 -8.58 13.01
N VAL A 134 14.23 -7.28 13.09
CA VAL A 134 14.40 -6.49 14.32
C VAL A 134 13.42 -6.94 15.40
N TYR A 135 12.13 -7.16 15.08
CA TYR A 135 11.13 -7.65 16.03
C TYR A 135 11.51 -9.01 16.63
N ASP A 136 12.01 -9.95 15.83
CA ASP A 136 12.33 -11.29 16.31
C ASP A 136 13.56 -11.25 17.24
N SER A 137 14.45 -10.25 17.09
CA SER A 137 15.53 -9.92 18.03
C SER A 137 15.11 -9.25 19.36
N LEU A 138 13.84 -8.88 19.53
CA LEU A 138 13.31 -8.27 20.77
C LEU A 138 13.24 -9.31 21.90
N ASP A 139 13.71 -8.93 23.10
CA ASP A 139 13.52 -9.71 24.33
C ASP A 139 12.06 -9.59 24.78
N LYS A 140 11.29 -10.63 24.48
CA LYS A 140 9.84 -10.75 24.74
C LYS A 140 9.53 -11.19 26.18
N THR A 141 10.56 -11.41 27.02
CA THR A 141 10.36 -11.77 28.44
C THR A 141 10.03 -10.55 29.31
N GLN A 142 10.26 -9.34 28.80
CA GLN A 142 9.95 -8.11 29.51
C GLN A 142 8.46 -7.75 29.39
N SER A 143 7.85 -7.38 30.52
CA SER A 143 6.44 -6.99 30.62
C SER A 143 6.22 -5.51 30.33
N THR A 144 6.74 -5.00 29.20
CA THR A 144 6.57 -3.60 28.80
C THR A 144 5.19 -3.33 28.22
N PRO A 145 4.68 -2.07 28.26
CA PRO A 145 3.46 -1.67 27.56
C PRO A 145 3.50 -1.94 26.05
N PHE A 146 4.69 -1.90 25.43
CA PHE A 146 4.87 -2.21 24.00
C PHE A 146 4.63 -3.70 23.70
N ILE A 147 5.14 -4.59 24.56
CA ILE A 147 5.02 -6.05 24.42
C ILE A 147 3.61 -6.53 24.81
N LEU A 148 3.03 -6.01 25.90
CA LEU A 148 1.74 -6.45 26.43
C LEU A 148 0.53 -5.68 25.87
N GLY A 149 0.74 -4.47 25.34
CA GLY A 149 -0.32 -3.49 25.10
C GLY A 149 -0.65 -2.69 26.37
N ASP A 150 -1.40 -1.60 26.19
CA ASP A 150 -1.92 -0.75 27.27
C ASP A 150 -3.38 -0.33 27.00
N LYS A 151 -3.89 0.69 27.71
CA LYS A 151 -5.28 1.19 27.54
C LYS A 151 -5.52 1.91 26.21
N SER A 152 -4.46 2.34 25.53
CA SER A 152 -4.46 3.20 24.34
C SER A 152 -3.86 2.48 23.12
N HIS A 153 -2.98 1.50 23.33
CA HIS A 153 -2.21 0.81 22.28
C HIS A 153 -2.38 -0.70 22.39
N ARG A 154 -2.46 -1.38 21.23
CA ARG A 154 -2.40 -2.84 21.18
C ARG A 154 -0.94 -3.30 21.21
N SER A 155 -0.72 -4.54 21.64
CA SER A 155 0.63 -5.12 21.69
C SER A 155 1.30 -5.14 20.32
N ILE A 156 2.63 -5.01 20.29
CA ILE A 156 3.40 -5.08 19.05
C ILE A 156 3.21 -6.41 18.30
N GLN A 157 2.89 -7.50 19.00
CA GLN A 157 2.51 -8.79 18.39
C GLN A 157 1.24 -8.69 17.52
N TYR A 158 0.23 -7.92 17.96
CA TYR A 158 -0.97 -7.68 17.18
C TYR A 158 -0.64 -6.95 15.86
N HIS A 159 0.20 -5.92 15.94
CA HIS A 159 0.67 -5.21 14.74
C HIS A 159 1.55 -6.08 13.83
N LYS A 160 2.40 -6.98 14.39
CA LYS A 160 3.14 -7.97 13.59
C LYS A 160 2.22 -8.83 12.73
N ILE A 161 1.12 -9.32 13.30
CA ILE A 161 0.13 -10.14 12.58
C ILE A 161 -0.53 -9.32 11.46
N MET A 162 -0.97 -8.09 11.76
CA MET A 162 -1.58 -7.23 10.73
C MET A 162 -0.64 -6.88 9.56
N VAL A 163 0.67 -6.70 9.80
CA VAL A 163 1.65 -6.50 8.70
C VAL A 163 1.64 -7.71 7.75
N VAL A 164 1.58 -8.94 8.28
CA VAL A 164 1.49 -10.17 7.48
C VAL A 164 0.19 -10.18 6.67
N ASP A 165 -0.96 -9.94 7.33
CA ASP A 165 -2.28 -10.07 6.72
C ASP A 165 -2.49 -9.04 5.60
N ILE A 166 -2.12 -7.78 5.84
CA ILE A 166 -2.20 -6.69 4.85
C ILE A 166 -1.28 -6.97 3.66
N PHE A 167 -0.05 -7.44 3.90
CA PHE A 167 0.87 -7.83 2.83
C PHE A 167 0.29 -9.00 2.00
N ASN A 168 -0.19 -10.05 2.66
CA ASN A 168 -0.73 -11.24 2.01
C ASN A 168 -1.96 -10.90 1.16
N TYR A 169 -2.87 -10.06 1.67
CA TYR A 169 -4.02 -9.56 0.92
C TYR A 169 -3.58 -8.87 -0.38
N PHE A 170 -2.70 -7.87 -0.30
CA PHE A 170 -2.25 -7.16 -1.51
C PHE A 170 -1.47 -8.05 -2.47
N HIS A 171 -0.62 -8.95 -1.95
CA HIS A 171 0.12 -9.88 -2.78
C HIS A 171 -0.81 -10.87 -3.50
N ALA A 172 -1.80 -11.42 -2.80
CA ALA A 172 -2.83 -12.30 -3.39
C ALA A 172 -3.66 -11.56 -4.45
N MET A 173 -4.08 -10.32 -4.20
CA MET A 173 -4.80 -9.50 -5.18
C MET A 173 -3.96 -9.25 -6.44
N VAL A 174 -2.67 -8.92 -6.31
CA VAL A 174 -1.77 -8.78 -7.48
C VAL A 174 -1.64 -10.08 -8.26
N LEU A 175 -1.56 -11.24 -7.60
CA LEU A 175 -1.55 -12.53 -8.28
C LEU A 175 -2.88 -12.79 -9.01
N LYS A 176 -4.01 -12.56 -8.34
CA LYS A 176 -5.36 -12.73 -8.90
C LYS A 176 -5.56 -11.86 -10.15
N LEU A 177 -5.24 -10.56 -10.06
CA LEU A 177 -5.26 -9.62 -11.20
C LEU A 177 -4.43 -10.11 -12.39
N LYS A 178 -3.25 -10.68 -12.15
CA LYS A 178 -2.42 -11.26 -13.20
C LYS A 178 -3.04 -12.52 -13.81
N CYS A 179 -3.65 -13.39 -13.01
CA CYS A 179 -4.29 -14.61 -13.51
C CYS A 179 -5.42 -14.29 -14.51
N TYR A 180 -6.38 -13.44 -14.12
CA TYR A 180 -7.45 -13.03 -15.03
C TYR A 180 -6.93 -12.32 -16.29
N MET A 181 -5.96 -11.40 -16.14
CA MET A 181 -5.35 -10.72 -17.28
C MET A 181 -4.66 -11.70 -18.26
N HIS A 182 -4.21 -12.87 -17.81
CA HIS A 182 -3.67 -13.92 -18.68
C HIS A 182 -4.74 -14.81 -19.34
N GLN A 183 -6.02 -14.67 -18.96
CA GLN A 183 -7.16 -15.41 -19.54
C GLN A 183 -7.95 -14.57 -20.57
N LEU A 184 -7.74 -13.25 -20.58
CA LEU A 184 -8.40 -12.33 -21.52
C LEU A 184 -8.03 -12.64 -22.97
N ASP A 185 -9.04 -12.99 -23.77
CA ASP A 185 -8.90 -13.29 -25.20
C ASP A 185 -10.02 -12.57 -26.02
N PRO A 186 -9.71 -11.98 -27.20
CA PRO A 186 -10.72 -11.41 -28.11
C PRO A 186 -11.87 -12.34 -28.53
N VAL A 187 -11.71 -13.66 -28.49
CA VAL A 187 -12.81 -14.63 -28.75
C VAL A 187 -13.53 -15.12 -27.49
N ASN A 188 -13.07 -14.77 -26.28
CA ASN A 188 -13.61 -15.30 -25.03
C ASN A 188 -14.30 -14.22 -24.18
N LEU A 189 -15.60 -13.99 -24.43
CA LEU A 189 -16.40 -13.03 -23.67
C LEU A 189 -16.53 -13.40 -22.18
N GLU A 190 -16.62 -14.69 -21.85
CA GLU A 190 -16.73 -15.20 -20.47
C GLU A 190 -15.51 -14.77 -19.63
N SER A 191 -14.29 -14.94 -20.16
CA SER A 191 -13.06 -14.50 -19.49
C SER A 191 -13.01 -12.99 -19.17
N VAL A 192 -13.66 -12.19 -20.02
CA VAL A 192 -13.75 -10.73 -19.87
C VAL A 192 -14.80 -10.36 -18.83
N GLU A 193 -15.91 -11.08 -18.79
CA GLU A 193 -16.97 -10.91 -17.79
C GLU A 193 -16.51 -11.35 -16.39
N ASP A 194 -15.80 -12.47 -16.27
CA ASP A 194 -15.19 -12.92 -15.01
C ASP A 194 -14.22 -11.86 -14.43
N TYR A 195 -13.34 -11.29 -15.28
CA TYR A 195 -12.40 -10.26 -14.82
C TYR A 195 -13.11 -8.96 -14.45
N ARG A 196 -14.15 -8.60 -15.21
CA ARG A 196 -15.02 -7.45 -14.93
C ARG A 196 -15.74 -7.61 -13.60
N GLU A 197 -16.31 -8.78 -13.32
CA GLU A 197 -16.96 -9.07 -12.04
C GLU A 197 -15.97 -8.98 -10.87
N MET A 198 -14.79 -9.59 -10.99
CA MET A 198 -13.75 -9.52 -9.96
C MET A 198 -13.32 -8.07 -9.68
N LEU A 199 -13.14 -7.26 -10.72
CA LEU A 199 -12.85 -5.82 -10.57
C LEU A 199 -14.02 -5.05 -9.94
N GLN A 200 -15.28 -5.44 -10.19
CA GLN A 200 -16.49 -4.78 -9.68
C GLN A 200 -16.81 -5.15 -8.22
N ASN A 201 -16.66 -6.43 -7.84
CA ASN A 201 -17.12 -6.97 -6.56
C ASN A 201 -15.98 -7.17 -5.54
N GLU A 202 -14.81 -7.64 -5.96
CA GLU A 202 -13.74 -8.05 -5.03
C GLU A 202 -12.63 -7.00 -4.86
N ALA A 203 -12.25 -6.33 -5.95
CA ALA A 203 -11.09 -5.43 -5.95
C ALA A 203 -11.28 -4.13 -5.14
N MET A 204 -12.48 -3.84 -4.65
CA MET A 204 -12.86 -2.62 -3.93
C MET A 204 -13.57 -2.94 -2.61
N CYS A 205 -12.92 -3.69 -1.72
CA CYS A 205 -13.42 -3.97 -0.38
C CYS A 205 -13.37 -2.70 0.49
N GLU A 206 -14.52 -2.05 0.74
CA GLU A 206 -14.60 -0.84 1.58
C GLU A 206 -14.17 -1.09 3.03
N GLU A 207 -14.45 -2.29 3.56
CA GLU A 207 -14.00 -2.72 4.90
C GLU A 207 -12.47 -2.69 5.04
N PHE A 208 -11.74 -2.89 3.92
CA PHE A 208 -10.28 -2.85 3.91
C PHE A 208 -9.74 -1.41 4.05
N ASP A 209 -10.47 -0.38 3.60
CA ASP A 209 -10.09 1.02 3.85
C ASP A 209 -10.16 1.34 5.35
N GLU A 210 -11.24 0.94 6.02
CA GLU A 210 -11.37 1.08 7.47
C GLU A 210 -10.27 0.28 8.21
N TYR A 211 -10.06 -0.97 7.80
CA TYR A 211 -9.05 -1.84 8.38
C TYR A 211 -7.64 -1.21 8.31
N LEU A 212 -7.24 -0.72 7.14
CA LEU A 212 -5.94 -0.11 6.93
C LEU A 212 -5.81 1.28 7.57
N ASN A 213 -6.84 2.12 7.49
CA ASN A 213 -6.74 3.51 7.94
C ASN A 213 -7.01 3.71 9.43
N VAL A 214 -7.76 2.81 10.06
CA VAL A 214 -8.20 2.89 11.47
C VAL A 214 -7.63 1.78 12.33
N ARG A 215 -7.69 0.50 11.88
CA ARG A 215 -7.34 -0.66 12.74
C ARG A 215 -5.85 -0.98 12.74
N PHE A 216 -5.15 -0.74 11.63
CA PHE A 216 -3.71 -0.98 11.53
C PHE A 216 -2.85 0.01 12.34
N VAL A 217 -3.42 1.16 12.71
CA VAL A 217 -2.72 2.29 13.34
C VAL A 217 -2.25 1.96 14.75
N TYR A 218 -0.94 2.07 15.01
CA TYR A 218 -0.40 1.90 16.35
C TYR A 218 -0.85 3.00 17.31
N CYS A 219 -0.72 4.27 16.91
CA CYS A 219 -1.17 5.41 17.71
C CYS A 219 -1.56 6.61 16.86
N ASN A 220 -2.83 7.06 16.98
CA ASN A 220 -3.32 8.25 16.27
C ASN A 220 -2.55 9.54 16.61
N CYS A 221 -1.93 9.61 17.79
CA CYS A 221 -1.13 10.78 18.22
C CYS A 221 0.26 10.83 17.57
N LEU A 222 0.76 9.71 17.04
CA LEU A 222 2.06 9.61 16.37
C LEU A 222 1.96 9.80 14.85
N LEU A 223 0.75 9.84 14.30
CA LEU A 223 0.53 10.17 12.89
C LEU A 223 0.88 11.66 12.62
N PRO A 224 1.47 11.99 11.46
CA PRO A 224 1.64 13.38 11.04
C PRO A 224 0.29 14.11 11.04
N ARG A 225 0.20 15.23 11.78
CA ARG A 225 -1.03 16.04 11.84
C ARG A 225 -1.50 16.35 10.43
N GLN A 226 -2.76 16.03 10.12
CA GLN A 226 -3.32 16.29 8.79
C GLN A 226 -3.19 17.79 8.47
N THR A 227 -2.44 18.11 7.41
CA THR A 227 -2.36 19.47 6.92
C THR A 227 -3.73 19.89 6.39
N CYS A 228 -4.20 21.05 6.88
CA CYS A 228 -5.52 21.60 6.59
C CYS A 228 -5.79 21.59 5.07
N PRO A 229 -7.01 21.27 4.57
CA PRO A 229 -7.28 21.09 3.14
C PRO A 229 -6.81 22.26 2.24
N ILE A 230 -6.82 23.48 2.79
CA ILE A 230 -6.34 24.71 2.16
C ILE A 230 -4.86 24.61 1.73
N LEU A 231 -4.01 23.86 2.46
CA LEU A 231 -2.60 23.64 2.14
C LEU A 231 -2.38 22.53 1.07
N LYS A 232 -3.37 21.68 0.80
CA LYS A 232 -3.29 20.64 -0.26
C LYS A 232 -3.41 21.20 -1.69
N LEU A 233 -3.72 22.49 -1.85
CA LEU A 233 -3.75 23.18 -3.16
C LEU A 233 -2.37 23.41 -3.81
N LYS A 234 -1.29 22.86 -3.24
CA LYS A 234 0.04 22.75 -3.89
C LYS A 234 0.32 21.38 -4.53
N CYS A 235 -0.73 20.65 -4.95
CA CYS A 235 -0.56 19.42 -5.73
C CYS A 235 -0.23 19.72 -7.20
N SER A 236 1.07 19.67 -7.52
CA SER A 236 1.66 19.03 -8.71
C SER A 236 1.12 19.28 -10.13
N HIS A 237 0.36 20.35 -10.40
CA HIS A 237 -0.04 20.71 -11.77
C HIS A 237 1.02 21.54 -12.52
N GLN A 238 2.18 20.95 -12.81
CA GLN A 238 3.08 21.49 -13.86
C GLN A 238 2.54 21.21 -15.28
N ASN A 239 1.76 20.14 -15.47
CA ASN A 239 1.26 19.73 -16.79
C ASN A 239 0.00 20.48 -17.29
N ILE A 240 -0.69 21.28 -16.46
CA ILE A 240 -1.85 22.06 -16.93
C ILE A 240 -1.43 23.17 -17.93
N LYS A 241 -0.17 23.60 -17.93
CA LYS A 241 0.34 24.57 -18.93
C LYS A 241 0.30 24.07 -20.38
N ASN A 242 0.14 22.75 -20.59
CA ASN A 242 0.13 22.14 -21.92
C ASN A 242 -1.28 21.81 -22.45
N LEU A 243 -2.35 22.03 -21.68
CA LEU A 243 -3.72 21.85 -22.14
C LEU A 243 -4.18 23.05 -22.98
N LYS A 244 -3.72 23.12 -24.22
CA LYS A 244 -4.38 23.93 -25.26
C LYS A 244 -5.64 23.19 -25.71
N TYR A 245 -6.80 23.87 -25.58
CA TYR A 245 -8.13 23.48 -26.06
C TYR A 245 -8.82 22.26 -25.43
N VAL A 246 -9.69 22.53 -24.45
CA VAL A 246 -11.11 22.10 -24.35
C VAL A 246 -11.80 23.19 -23.52
N SER A 247 -12.90 23.87 -23.90
CA SER A 247 -13.60 24.02 -25.19
C SER A 247 -14.21 25.46 -25.25
N ARG A 248 -15.14 25.73 -26.18
CA ARG A 248 -16.20 26.75 -26.04
C ARG A 248 -17.57 26.08 -26.03
N ILE A 249 -18.51 26.69 -25.32
CA ILE A 249 -19.97 26.52 -25.49
C ILE A 249 -20.37 27.25 -26.79
#